data_AF-U6DN42-F1
#
_entry.id   AF-U6DN42-F1
#
_cell.length_a   1.000
_cell.length_b   1.000
_cell.length_c   1.000
_cell.angle_alpha   90.00
_cell.angle_beta   90.00
_cell.angle_gamma   90.00
#
_symmetry.space_group_name_H-M   'P 1'
#
loop_
_entity.id
_entity.type
_entity.pdbx_description
1 polymer ?
#
loop_
_entity_poly.entity_id
_entity_poly.type
_entity_poly.pdbx_seq_one_letter_code
_entity_poly.pdbx_strand_id
1 'polypeptide(L)'
;EEEDEEEPKEPEETVPLNPLLQPALTGDVEGLQKIFEDPENPHHDQAMQLLLEEDIVGRNLLYAACMAGQSDVIKALAKYGVNLNEKTTRGYTLLHCAAAWGRLETLKALVELDVDIEALNFREERARDVAARYSQTECVEFLDWAEARLALKKYIAKISGAVTDTEKGPGKLFKEDKNTILTACRVKNEWLETNLEASINEIFEQKQQLEDIVTPIFTKMATPRHVKSGKSVA
;
A
#
# COMPACT_ATOMS: atom_id res chain seq x y z
N GLU A 1 -17.92 -4.50 56.68
CA GLU A 1 -16.52 -4.03 56.68
C GLU A 1 -15.72 -5.17 56.09
N GLU A 2 -15.59 -5.15 54.77
CA GLU A 2 -14.69 -6.04 54.05
C GLU A 2 -13.52 -5.17 53.63
N GLU A 3 -12.33 -5.57 54.07
CA GLU A 3 -11.07 -4.86 53.89
C GLU A 3 -10.61 -5.02 52.44
N ASP A 4 -10.55 -3.90 51.71
CA ASP A 4 -9.89 -3.82 50.40
C ASP A 4 -8.38 -3.99 50.62
N GLU A 5 -7.83 -5.15 50.24
CA GLU A 5 -6.39 -5.35 50.13
C GLU A 5 -5.86 -4.57 48.91
N GLU A 6 -5.19 -3.44 49.17
CA GLU A 6 -4.45 -2.70 48.13
C GLU A 6 -3.29 -3.54 47.59
N GLU A 7 -3.40 -3.96 46.33
CA GLU A 7 -2.28 -4.54 45.59
C GLU A 7 -1.13 -3.52 45.45
N PRO A 8 0.14 -3.93 45.64
CA PRO A 8 1.27 -3.02 45.61
C PRO A 8 1.51 -2.52 44.18
N LYS A 9 1.41 -1.19 43.99
CA LYS A 9 1.84 -0.51 42.76
C LYS A 9 3.36 -0.68 42.58
N GLU A 10 3.73 -1.42 41.54
CA GLU A 10 5.11 -1.48 41.05
C GLU A 10 5.59 -0.07 40.65
N PRO A 11 6.89 0.27 40.86
CA PRO A 11 7.40 1.60 40.59
C PRO A 11 7.41 1.87 39.09
N GLU A 12 6.73 2.94 38.67
CA GLU A 12 6.83 3.49 37.30
C GLU A 12 8.28 3.91 37.04
N GLU A 13 9.05 3.04 36.37
CA GLU A 13 10.30 3.44 35.73
C GLU A 13 9.98 4.53 34.70
N THR A 14 10.37 5.77 34.99
CA THR A 14 10.21 6.89 34.07
C THR A 14 11.13 6.68 32.87
N VAL A 15 10.63 5.94 31.87
CA VAL A 15 11.23 5.83 30.54
C VAL A 15 11.44 7.26 30.02
N PRO A 16 12.64 7.64 29.53
CA PRO A 16 12.84 8.95 28.94
C PRO A 16 11.81 9.16 27.83
N LEU A 17 10.95 10.17 27.99
CA LEU A 17 9.86 10.41 27.06
C LEU A 17 10.44 10.79 25.68
N ASN A 18 10.20 9.97 24.67
CA ASN A 18 10.63 10.25 23.30
C ASN A 18 10.07 11.64 22.87
N PRO A 19 10.91 12.63 22.58
CA PRO A 19 10.48 14.01 22.32
C PRO A 19 9.66 14.15 21.03
N LEU A 20 9.74 13.16 20.13
CA LEU A 20 8.93 13.11 18.93
C LEU A 20 7.49 12.64 19.21
N LEU A 21 7.24 11.98 20.35
CA LEU A 21 5.96 11.34 20.65
C LEU A 21 4.82 12.35 20.79
N GLN A 22 5.02 13.43 21.55
CA GLN A 22 4.00 14.46 21.72
C GLN A 22 3.62 15.11 20.37
N PRO A 23 4.58 15.64 19.58
CA PRO A 23 4.27 16.17 18.25
C PRO A 23 3.56 15.16 17.33
N ALA A 24 4.00 13.90 17.36
CA ALA A 24 3.42 12.86 16.53
C ALA A 24 1.99 12.47 16.92
N LEU A 25 1.60 12.63 18.18
CA LEU A 25 0.25 12.35 18.67
C LEU A 25 -0.70 13.55 18.51
N THR A 26 -0.19 14.77 18.63
CA THR A 26 -0.99 16.01 18.54
C THR A 26 -1.13 16.55 17.13
N GLY A 27 -0.29 16.10 16.20
CA GLY A 27 -0.26 16.61 14.82
C GLY A 27 0.62 17.85 14.66
N ASP A 28 1.51 18.14 15.62
CA ASP A 28 2.44 19.26 15.56
C ASP A 28 3.60 18.95 14.58
N VAL A 29 3.32 19.12 13.30
CA VAL A 29 4.29 18.90 12.23
C VAL A 29 5.46 19.89 12.33
N GLU A 30 5.21 21.13 12.71
CA GLU A 30 6.26 22.16 12.84
C GLU A 30 7.23 21.83 13.97
N GLY A 31 6.72 21.49 15.16
CA GLY A 31 7.54 21.08 16.29
C GLY A 31 8.32 19.81 15.99
N LEU A 32 7.71 18.86 15.28
CA LEU A 32 8.40 17.66 14.80
C LEU A 32 9.53 18.01 13.83
N GLN A 33 9.24 18.79 12.79
CA GLN A 33 10.25 19.19 11.79
C GLN A 33 11.40 19.96 12.43
N LYS A 34 11.11 20.82 13.41
CA LYS A 34 12.14 21.54 14.15
C LYS A 34 13.14 20.58 14.81
N ILE A 35 12.70 19.45 15.34
CA ILE A 35 13.63 18.46 15.92
C ILE A 35 14.58 17.89 14.86
N PHE A 36 14.10 17.66 13.63
CA PHE A 36 14.92 17.14 12.54
C PHE A 36 15.76 18.19 11.80
N GLU A 37 15.32 19.44 11.76
CA GLU A 37 15.88 20.48 10.87
C GLU A 37 16.76 21.50 11.63
N ASP A 38 16.57 21.69 12.93
CA ASP A 38 17.31 22.65 13.76
C ASP A 38 18.54 22.00 14.42
N PRO A 39 19.78 22.30 13.99
CA PRO A 39 20.99 21.72 14.56
C PRO A 39 21.24 22.14 16.02
N GLU A 40 20.59 23.21 16.51
CA GLU A 40 20.68 23.61 17.91
C GLU A 40 19.71 22.81 18.80
N ASN A 41 18.80 22.02 18.22
CA ASN A 41 17.90 21.18 18.97
C ASN A 41 18.67 20.04 19.67
N PRO A 42 18.51 19.85 21.00
CA PRO A 42 19.23 18.82 21.75
C PRO A 42 19.04 17.39 21.23
N HIS A 43 17.96 17.14 20.50
CA HIS A 43 17.60 15.84 19.97
C HIS A 43 17.85 15.70 18.46
N HIS A 44 18.42 16.71 17.79
CA HIS A 44 18.67 16.70 16.35
C HIS A 44 19.48 15.48 15.89
N ASP A 45 20.64 15.25 16.50
CA ASP A 45 21.54 14.15 16.14
C ASP A 45 20.92 12.77 16.40
N GLN A 46 19.95 12.68 17.32
CA GLN A 46 19.26 11.45 17.70
C GLN A 46 17.89 11.29 17.03
N ALA A 47 17.42 12.27 16.25
CA ALA A 47 16.06 12.30 15.73
C ALA A 47 15.71 11.06 14.91
N MET A 48 16.64 10.61 14.05
CA MET A 48 16.47 9.37 13.28
C MET A 48 16.44 8.11 14.15
N GLN A 49 17.27 8.05 15.19
CA GLN A 49 17.26 6.92 16.13
C GLN A 49 15.95 6.86 16.90
N LEU A 50 15.47 8.02 17.39
CA LEU A 50 14.21 8.15 18.12
C LEU A 50 12.98 7.83 17.25
N LEU A 51 13.05 8.12 15.95
CA LEU A 51 12.00 7.78 14.98
C LEU A 51 11.88 6.28 14.75
N LEU A 52 13.03 5.59 14.70
CA LEU A 52 13.15 4.16 14.44
C LEU A 52 13.08 3.31 15.72
N GLU A 53 12.99 3.93 16.89
CA GLU A 53 12.87 3.21 18.15
C GLU A 53 11.55 2.42 18.18
N GLU A 54 11.68 1.12 18.45
CA GLU A 54 10.56 0.19 18.54
C GLU A 54 10.40 -0.32 19.97
N ASP A 55 9.14 -0.51 20.39
CA ASP A 55 8.85 -1.23 21.62
C ASP A 55 9.00 -2.76 21.46
N ILE A 56 8.77 -3.49 22.55
CA ILE A 56 8.90 -4.96 22.59
C ILE A 56 8.01 -5.72 21.59
N VAL A 57 6.99 -5.09 21.03
CA VAL A 57 6.11 -5.70 20.02
C VAL A 57 6.41 -5.18 18.61
N GLY A 58 7.42 -4.34 18.42
CA GLY A 58 7.84 -3.79 17.13
C GLY A 58 6.99 -2.59 16.68
N ARG A 59 6.45 -1.80 17.63
CA ARG A 59 5.75 -0.55 17.31
C ARG A 59 6.69 0.62 17.51
N ASN A 60 6.79 1.47 16.50
CA ASN A 60 7.53 2.73 16.55
C ASN A 60 6.59 3.95 16.59
N LEU A 61 7.19 5.15 16.52
CA LEU A 61 6.48 6.43 16.52
C LEU A 61 5.39 6.52 15.44
N LEU A 62 5.66 6.02 14.23
CA LEU A 62 4.70 6.05 13.13
C LEU A 62 3.43 5.25 13.45
N TYR A 63 3.58 4.14 14.18
CA TYR A 63 2.44 3.35 14.65
C TYR A 63 1.53 4.17 15.58
N ALA A 64 2.12 4.96 16.49
CA ALA A 64 1.38 5.85 17.38
C ALA A 64 0.69 6.99 16.62
N ALA A 65 1.37 7.61 15.66
CA ALA A 65 0.77 8.62 14.77
C ALA A 65 -0.39 8.04 13.94
N CYS A 66 -0.26 6.79 13.45
CA CYS A 66 -1.35 6.11 12.74
C CYS A 66 -2.56 5.83 13.62
N MET A 67 -2.34 5.44 14.88
CA MET A 67 -3.41 5.25 15.85
C MET A 67 -4.11 6.59 16.20
N ALA A 68 -3.35 7.67 16.30
CA ALA A 68 -3.86 9.02 16.56
C ALA A 68 -4.55 9.66 15.34
N GLY A 69 -4.30 9.15 14.13
CA GLY A 69 -4.87 9.68 12.89
C GLY A 69 -4.10 10.86 12.30
N GLN A 70 -2.82 11.01 12.62
CA GLN A 70 -2.01 12.17 12.25
C GLN A 70 -1.38 11.97 10.87
N SER A 71 -2.19 12.11 9.81
CA SER A 71 -1.76 11.91 8.41
C SER A 71 -0.61 12.84 8.00
N ASP A 72 -0.63 14.09 8.43
CA ASP A 72 0.39 15.08 8.05
C ASP A 72 1.73 14.79 8.73
N VAL A 73 1.70 14.29 9.96
CA VAL A 73 2.89 13.77 10.66
C VAL A 73 3.50 12.59 9.89
N ILE A 74 2.68 11.63 9.44
CA ILE A 74 3.15 10.50 8.64
C ILE A 74 3.80 10.99 7.33
N LYS A 75 3.14 11.92 6.61
CA LYS A 75 3.67 12.50 5.38
C LYS A 75 4.98 13.28 5.62
N ALA A 76 5.10 13.99 6.73
CA ALA A 76 6.32 14.70 7.10
C ALA A 76 7.46 13.73 7.42
N LEU A 77 7.19 12.69 8.23
CA LEU A 77 8.17 11.70 8.63
C LEU A 77 8.65 10.82 7.47
N ALA A 78 7.79 10.52 6.51
CA ALA A 78 8.14 9.75 5.31
C ALA A 78 9.28 10.40 4.50
N LYS A 79 9.46 11.73 4.58
CA LYS A 79 10.55 12.45 3.91
C LYS A 79 11.93 12.08 4.42
N TYR A 80 12.03 11.50 5.62
CA TYR A 80 13.30 11.07 6.22
C TYR A 80 13.69 9.63 5.86
N GLY A 81 13.03 9.02 4.86
CA GLY A 81 13.44 7.72 4.30
C GLY A 81 13.10 6.51 5.18
N VAL A 82 12.14 6.65 6.08
CA VAL A 82 11.64 5.55 6.92
C VAL A 82 10.91 4.49 6.09
N ASN A 83 10.99 3.24 6.53
CA ASN A 83 10.27 2.14 5.90
C ASN A 83 8.84 2.03 6.46
N LEU A 84 7.85 2.50 5.69
CA LEU A 84 6.44 2.46 6.08
C LEU A 84 5.80 1.05 6.02
N ASN A 85 6.51 0.07 5.48
CA ASN A 85 6.07 -1.33 5.37
C ASN A 85 6.59 -2.22 6.51
N GLU A 86 7.23 -1.63 7.52
CA GLU A 86 7.64 -2.35 8.72
C GLU A 86 6.44 -3.05 9.38
N LYS A 87 6.73 -4.24 9.90
CA LYS A 87 5.76 -5.10 10.54
C LYS A 87 6.13 -5.27 12.00
N THR A 88 5.13 -5.11 12.86
CA THR A 88 5.23 -5.54 14.26
C THR A 88 5.54 -7.04 14.34
N THR A 89 5.88 -7.52 15.53
CA THR A 89 6.08 -8.96 15.84
C THR A 89 4.89 -9.85 15.45
N ARG A 90 3.68 -9.28 15.34
CA ARG A 90 2.46 -9.96 14.89
C ARG A 90 2.10 -9.67 13.42
N GLY A 91 3.02 -9.12 12.65
CA GLY A 91 2.81 -8.87 11.22
C GLY A 91 1.94 -7.65 10.89
N TYR A 92 1.51 -6.85 11.88
CA TYR A 92 0.74 -5.63 11.60
C TYR A 92 1.62 -4.55 10.99
N THR A 93 1.18 -3.99 9.87
CA THR A 93 1.74 -2.76 9.26
C THR A 93 1.02 -1.51 9.76
N LEU A 94 1.55 -0.33 9.44
CA LEU A 94 0.88 0.95 9.67
C LEU A 94 -0.54 1.01 9.09
N LEU A 95 -0.74 0.41 7.91
CA LEU A 95 -2.05 0.36 7.24
C LEU A 95 -3.07 -0.44 8.06
N HIS A 96 -2.67 -1.57 8.67
CA HIS A 96 -3.55 -2.31 9.57
C HIS A 96 -3.92 -1.51 10.83
N CYS A 97 -2.97 -0.73 11.36
CA CYS A 97 -3.21 0.10 12.54
C CYS A 97 -4.23 1.19 12.21
N ALA A 98 -4.01 1.98 11.16
CA ALA A 98 -4.95 3.02 10.73
C ALA A 98 -6.35 2.43 10.42
N ALA A 99 -6.40 1.23 9.81
CA ALA A 99 -7.64 0.50 9.56
C ALA A 99 -8.38 0.08 10.82
N ALA A 100 -7.69 -0.44 11.85
CA ALA A 100 -8.31 -0.84 13.12
C ALA A 100 -8.94 0.36 13.86
N TRP A 101 -8.27 1.51 13.80
CA TRP A 101 -8.66 2.74 14.49
C TRP A 101 -9.58 3.66 13.68
N GLY A 102 -9.97 3.26 12.46
CA GLY A 102 -10.89 4.04 11.62
C GLY A 102 -10.28 5.35 11.11
N ARG A 103 -8.95 5.44 10.96
CA ARG A 103 -8.25 6.66 10.54
C ARG A 103 -8.22 6.78 9.02
N LEU A 104 -9.35 7.12 8.41
CA LEU A 104 -9.53 7.18 6.97
C LEU A 104 -8.48 8.06 6.26
N GLU A 105 -8.27 9.29 6.73
CA GLU A 105 -7.30 10.20 6.10
C GLU A 105 -5.85 9.71 6.24
N THR A 106 -5.55 8.98 7.31
CA THR A 106 -4.25 8.33 7.45
C THR A 106 -4.10 7.13 6.52
N LEU A 107 -5.16 6.34 6.28
CA LEU A 107 -5.14 5.29 5.26
C LEU A 107 -4.88 5.86 3.87
N LYS A 108 -5.59 6.94 3.50
CA LYS A 108 -5.37 7.64 2.23
C LYS A 108 -3.92 8.09 2.08
N ALA A 109 -3.38 8.75 3.11
CA ALA A 109 -1.99 9.18 3.14
C ALA A 109 -1.00 8.03 2.98
N LEU A 110 -1.21 6.89 3.65
CA LEU A 110 -0.34 5.73 3.53
C LEU A 110 -0.41 5.11 2.12
N VAL A 111 -1.60 5.00 1.53
CA VAL A 111 -1.76 4.50 0.15
C VAL A 111 -1.11 5.42 -0.87
N GLU A 112 -1.20 6.75 -0.68
CA GLU A 112 -0.47 7.74 -1.49
C GLU A 112 1.06 7.59 -1.39
N LEU A 113 1.55 7.07 -0.26
CA LEU A 113 2.97 6.77 -0.02
C LEU A 113 3.38 5.37 -0.51
N ASP A 114 2.58 4.74 -1.38
CA ASP A 114 2.85 3.45 -2.03
C ASP A 114 3.18 2.30 -1.03
N VAL A 115 2.55 2.28 0.15
CA VAL A 115 2.66 1.14 1.07
C VAL A 115 2.02 -0.12 0.49
N ASP A 116 2.47 -1.29 0.95
CA ASP A 116 1.90 -2.58 0.59
C ASP A 116 0.52 -2.77 1.22
N ILE A 117 -0.53 -2.54 0.41
CA ILE A 117 -1.92 -2.70 0.83
C ILE A 117 -2.36 -4.17 0.94
N GLU A 118 -1.60 -5.11 0.37
CA GLU A 118 -1.91 -6.55 0.40
C GLU A 118 -1.15 -7.28 1.51
N ALA A 119 -0.36 -6.57 2.31
CA ALA A 119 0.38 -7.15 3.42
C ALA A 119 -0.56 -7.90 4.38
N LEU A 120 -0.18 -9.13 4.73
CA LEU A 120 -0.88 -9.95 5.71
C LEU A 120 -0.23 -9.83 7.10
N ASN A 121 -1.08 -9.80 8.13
CA ASN A 121 -0.69 -9.98 9.53
C ASN A 121 -0.67 -11.47 9.95
N PHE A 122 -0.39 -11.76 11.23
CA PHE A 122 -0.33 -13.14 11.75
C PHE A 122 -1.64 -13.94 11.65
N ARG A 123 -2.77 -13.29 11.37
CA ARG A 123 -4.09 -13.90 11.18
C ARG A 123 -4.45 -14.08 9.71
N GLU A 124 -3.51 -13.82 8.80
CA GLU A 124 -3.77 -13.76 7.36
C GLU A 124 -4.82 -12.70 6.99
N GLU A 125 -4.98 -11.66 7.83
CA GLU A 125 -5.85 -10.52 7.55
C GLU A 125 -5.03 -9.45 6.80
N ARG A 126 -5.64 -8.84 5.78
CA ARG A 126 -5.20 -7.55 5.23
C ARG A 126 -5.75 -6.40 6.07
N ALA A 127 -5.27 -5.18 5.82
CA ALA A 127 -5.81 -3.98 6.47
C ALA A 127 -7.33 -3.84 6.30
N ARG A 128 -7.86 -4.20 5.11
CA ARG A 128 -9.29 -4.23 4.80
C ARG A 128 -10.07 -5.14 5.76
N ASP A 129 -9.56 -6.34 6.00
CA ASP A 129 -10.20 -7.35 6.85
C ASP A 129 -10.18 -6.89 8.32
N VAL A 130 -9.11 -6.22 8.75
CA VAL A 130 -9.04 -5.56 10.06
C VAL A 130 -10.07 -4.44 10.19
N ALA A 131 -10.19 -3.54 9.20
CA ALA A 131 -11.21 -2.49 9.21
C ALA A 131 -12.62 -3.08 9.34
N ALA A 132 -12.93 -4.15 8.58
CA ALA A 132 -14.22 -4.83 8.66
C ALA A 132 -14.48 -5.43 10.05
N ARG A 133 -13.46 -6.07 10.65
CA ARG A 133 -13.56 -6.67 11.99
C ARG A 133 -13.82 -5.64 13.09
N TYR A 134 -13.35 -4.41 12.93
CA TYR A 134 -13.62 -3.29 13.85
C TYR A 134 -14.77 -2.39 13.38
N SER A 135 -15.55 -2.82 12.36
CA SER A 135 -16.70 -2.08 11.82
C SER A 135 -16.39 -0.67 11.32
N GLN A 136 -15.19 -0.47 10.76
CA GLN A 136 -14.74 0.80 10.17
C GLN A 136 -15.16 0.89 8.70
N THR A 137 -16.45 1.11 8.44
CA THR A 137 -17.07 1.01 7.10
C THR A 137 -16.39 1.89 6.05
N GLU A 138 -16.13 3.16 6.34
CA GLU A 138 -15.49 4.08 5.39
C GLU A 138 -14.06 3.62 5.02
N CYS A 139 -13.34 3.02 5.99
CA CYS A 139 -12.02 2.45 5.74
C CYS A 139 -12.10 1.20 4.86
N VAL A 140 -13.13 0.36 5.04
CA VAL A 140 -13.38 -0.80 4.16
C VAL A 140 -13.65 -0.33 2.73
N GLU A 141 -14.55 0.63 2.54
CA GLU A 141 -14.89 1.18 1.22
C GLU A 141 -13.67 1.76 0.51
N PHE A 142 -12.85 2.54 1.23
CA PHE A 142 -11.62 3.09 0.69
C PHE A 142 -10.59 2.00 0.33
N LEU A 143 -10.42 0.98 1.17
CA LEU A 143 -9.48 -0.11 0.90
C LEU A 143 -9.95 -1.00 -0.24
N ASP A 144 -11.25 -1.28 -0.36
CA ASP A 144 -11.84 -1.95 -1.53
C ASP A 144 -11.55 -1.18 -2.83
N TRP A 145 -11.69 0.15 -2.79
CA TRP A 145 -11.35 1.03 -3.89
C TRP A 145 -9.84 1.00 -4.24
N ALA A 146 -8.97 1.10 -3.24
CA ALA A 146 -7.52 1.05 -3.43
C ALA A 146 -7.06 -0.31 -4.00
N GLU A 147 -7.63 -1.41 -3.50
CA GLU A 147 -7.37 -2.77 -4.00
C GLU A 147 -7.78 -2.93 -5.46
N ALA A 148 -8.95 -2.42 -5.86
CA ALA A 148 -9.40 -2.47 -7.25
C ALA A 148 -8.43 -1.72 -8.19
N ARG A 149 -7.92 -0.56 -7.76
CA ARG A 149 -6.93 0.21 -8.52
C ARG A 149 -5.60 -0.50 -8.62
N LEU A 150 -5.12 -1.08 -7.52
CA LEU A 150 -3.90 -1.88 -7.52
C LEU A 150 -4.04 -3.09 -8.44
N ALA A 151 -5.18 -3.77 -8.42
CA ALA A 151 -5.45 -4.92 -9.28
C ALA A 151 -5.37 -4.54 -10.77
N LEU A 152 -5.95 -3.40 -11.16
CA LEU A 152 -5.83 -2.89 -12.53
C LEU A 152 -4.37 -2.53 -12.87
N LYS A 153 -3.66 -1.80 -12.00
CA LYS A 153 -2.24 -1.44 -12.19
C LYS A 153 -1.37 -2.68 -12.38
N LYS A 154 -1.54 -3.71 -11.54
CA LYS A 154 -0.85 -5.00 -11.64
C LYS A 154 -1.19 -5.74 -12.92
N TYR A 155 -2.47 -5.72 -13.33
CA TYR A 155 -2.88 -6.34 -14.58
C TYR A 155 -2.21 -5.67 -15.79
N ILE A 156 -2.19 -4.34 -15.84
CA ILE A 156 -1.48 -3.57 -16.87
C ILE A 156 0.01 -3.92 -16.90
N ALA A 157 0.66 -3.98 -15.72
CA ALA A 157 2.06 -4.34 -15.61
C ALA A 157 2.34 -5.77 -16.10
N LYS A 158 1.50 -6.73 -15.71
CA LYS A 158 1.59 -8.13 -16.17
C LYS A 158 1.50 -8.24 -17.70
N ILE A 159 0.53 -7.56 -18.30
CA ILE A 159 0.34 -7.57 -19.75
C ILE A 159 1.52 -6.90 -20.47
N SER A 160 1.98 -5.75 -19.96
CA SER A 160 3.13 -5.04 -20.52
C SER A 160 4.41 -5.89 -20.45
N GLY A 161 4.64 -6.60 -19.33
CA GLY A 161 5.76 -7.52 -19.14
C GLY A 161 5.72 -8.72 -20.10
N ALA A 162 4.55 -9.35 -20.24
CA ALA A 162 4.36 -10.46 -21.18
C ALA A 162 4.71 -10.07 -22.62
N VAL A 163 4.37 -8.85 -23.03
CA VAL A 163 4.72 -8.30 -24.35
C VAL A 163 6.24 -8.14 -24.51
N THR A 164 6.97 -7.68 -23.48
CA THR A 164 8.43 -7.53 -23.56
C THR A 164 9.17 -8.87 -23.58
N ASP A 165 8.66 -9.89 -22.87
CA ASP A 165 9.29 -11.21 -22.81
C ASP A 165 9.16 -11.99 -24.12
N THR A 166 8.08 -11.76 -24.88
CA THR A 166 7.88 -12.38 -26.20
C THR A 166 8.92 -11.97 -27.26
N GLU A 167 9.74 -10.95 -27.00
CA GLU A 167 10.89 -10.61 -27.85
C GLU A 167 12.02 -11.64 -27.77
N LYS A 168 12.06 -12.48 -26.72
CA LYS A 168 13.15 -13.41 -26.43
C LYS A 168 12.83 -14.88 -26.73
N GLY A 169 11.63 -15.22 -27.23
CA GLY A 169 11.17 -16.60 -27.40
C GLY A 169 10.55 -16.95 -28.77
N PRO A 170 10.40 -18.25 -29.10
CA PRO A 170 9.79 -18.72 -30.34
C PRO A 170 8.26 -18.67 -30.24
N GLY A 171 7.70 -17.47 -30.43
CA GLY A 171 6.25 -17.20 -30.31
C GLY A 171 5.95 -15.73 -30.56
N LYS A 172 6.58 -15.17 -31.59
CA LYS A 172 6.69 -13.71 -31.79
C LYS A 172 5.32 -13.09 -32.01
N LEU A 173 4.94 -12.19 -31.10
CA LEU A 173 3.78 -11.32 -31.24
C LEU A 173 3.94 -10.47 -32.51
N PHE A 174 2.88 -10.33 -33.31
CA PHE A 174 2.93 -9.44 -34.46
C PHE A 174 3.14 -8.00 -33.99
N LYS A 175 3.88 -7.20 -34.77
CA LYS A 175 4.18 -5.81 -34.42
C LYS A 175 2.90 -4.99 -34.17
N GLU A 176 1.85 -5.27 -34.96
CA GLU A 176 0.54 -4.64 -34.83
C GLU A 176 -0.16 -5.02 -33.53
N ASP A 177 -0.26 -6.32 -33.22
CA ASP A 177 -0.83 -6.83 -31.97
C ASP A 177 -0.08 -6.28 -30.74
N LYS A 178 1.26 -6.21 -30.81
CA LYS A 178 2.10 -5.61 -29.77
C LYS A 178 1.75 -4.14 -29.55
N ASN A 179 1.64 -3.38 -30.64
CA ASN A 179 1.32 -1.96 -30.56
C ASN A 179 -0.09 -1.74 -29.99
N THR A 180 -1.05 -2.58 -30.36
CA THR A 180 -2.41 -2.56 -29.82
C THR A 180 -2.41 -2.78 -28.31
N ILE A 181 -1.72 -3.81 -27.82
CA ILE A 181 -1.64 -4.12 -26.39
C ILE A 181 -0.98 -2.97 -25.61
N LEU A 182 0.18 -2.49 -26.08
CA LEU A 182 0.91 -1.42 -25.39
C LEU A 182 0.12 -0.10 -25.38
N THR A 183 -0.58 0.20 -26.47
CA THR A 183 -1.46 1.37 -26.54
C THR A 183 -2.61 1.24 -25.54
N ALA A 184 -3.27 0.08 -25.48
CA ALA A 184 -4.34 -0.17 -24.52
C ALA A 184 -3.84 -0.05 -23.07
N CYS A 185 -2.69 -0.64 -22.75
CA CYS A 185 -2.05 -0.54 -21.44
C CYS A 185 -1.75 0.91 -21.05
N ARG A 186 -1.18 1.70 -21.99
CA ARG A 186 -0.91 3.12 -21.77
C ARG A 186 -2.18 3.91 -21.48
N VAL A 187 -3.23 3.69 -22.28
CA VAL A 187 -4.53 4.37 -22.08
C VAL A 187 -5.13 4.04 -20.71
N LYS A 188 -5.06 2.78 -20.26
CA LYS A 188 -5.58 2.40 -18.94
C LYS A 188 -4.76 2.98 -17.78
N ASN A 189 -3.43 3.08 -17.93
CA ASN A 189 -2.59 3.76 -16.94
C ASN A 189 -2.91 5.26 -16.85
N GLU A 190 -3.00 5.94 -18.00
CA GLU A 190 -3.36 7.36 -18.06
C GLU A 190 -4.75 7.61 -17.47
N TRP A 191 -5.70 6.69 -17.70
CA TRP A 191 -7.02 6.75 -17.09
C TRP A 191 -6.96 6.65 -15.55
N LEU A 192 -6.13 5.75 -15.00
CA LEU A 192 -5.92 5.65 -13.55
C LEU A 192 -5.35 6.93 -12.96
N GLU A 193 -4.42 7.59 -13.64
CA GLU A 193 -3.78 8.83 -13.20
C GLU A 193 -4.74 10.04 -13.24
N THR A 194 -5.65 10.07 -14.22
CA THR A 194 -6.57 11.19 -14.43
C THR A 194 -7.90 11.05 -13.69
N ASN A 195 -8.34 9.83 -13.38
CA ASN A 195 -9.60 9.54 -12.71
C ASN A 195 -9.34 9.06 -11.27
N LEU A 196 -8.89 9.99 -10.42
CA LEU A 196 -8.55 9.71 -9.02
C LEU A 196 -9.77 9.44 -8.14
N GLU A 197 -10.99 9.74 -8.61
CA GLU A 197 -12.24 9.54 -7.87
C GLU A 197 -13.16 8.50 -8.52
N ALA A 198 -12.68 7.76 -9.53
CA ALA A 198 -13.49 6.75 -10.21
C ALA A 198 -14.01 5.69 -9.24
N SER A 199 -15.25 5.27 -9.43
CA SER A 199 -15.87 4.19 -8.65
C SER A 199 -15.21 2.83 -8.92
N ILE A 200 -15.38 1.88 -7.99
CA ILE A 200 -14.91 0.50 -8.13
C ILE A 200 -15.45 -0.14 -9.43
N ASN A 201 -16.70 0.13 -9.77
CA ASN A 201 -17.33 -0.40 -10.98
C ASN A 201 -16.64 0.12 -12.24
N GLU A 202 -16.36 1.42 -12.33
CA GLU A 202 -15.63 1.99 -13.46
C GLU A 202 -14.22 1.39 -13.58
N ILE A 203 -13.53 1.17 -12.46
CA ILE A 203 -12.21 0.52 -12.45
C ILE A 203 -12.31 -0.93 -12.99
N PHE A 204 -13.33 -1.68 -12.59
CA PHE A 204 -13.57 -3.03 -13.12
C PHE A 204 -13.93 -3.02 -14.61
N GLU A 205 -14.72 -2.05 -15.08
CA GLU A 205 -14.98 -1.87 -16.50
C GLU A 205 -13.70 -1.59 -17.29
N GLN A 206 -12.80 -0.74 -16.77
CA GLN A 206 -11.51 -0.50 -17.41
C GLN A 206 -10.65 -1.77 -17.50
N LYS A 207 -10.67 -2.60 -16.45
CA LYS A 207 -9.99 -3.90 -16.43
C LYS A 207 -10.59 -4.85 -17.47
N GLN A 208 -11.92 -4.98 -17.50
CA GLN A 208 -12.62 -5.83 -18.45
C GLN A 208 -12.36 -5.40 -19.91
N GLN A 209 -12.41 -4.10 -20.20
CA GLN A 209 -12.09 -3.58 -21.54
C GLN A 209 -10.66 -3.93 -21.96
N LEU A 210 -9.70 -3.89 -21.03
CA LEU A 210 -8.34 -4.32 -21.34
C LEU A 210 -8.28 -5.83 -21.57
N GLU A 211 -8.95 -6.64 -20.75
CA GLU A 211 -9.08 -8.08 -20.92
C GLU A 211 -9.65 -8.46 -22.29
N ASP A 212 -10.71 -7.78 -22.73
CA ASP A 212 -11.38 -8.01 -24.01
C ASP A 212 -10.47 -7.72 -25.21
N ILE A 213 -9.58 -6.73 -25.09
CA ILE A 213 -8.59 -6.41 -26.11
C ILE A 213 -7.49 -7.47 -26.17
N VAL A 214 -6.95 -7.88 -25.02
CA VAL A 214 -5.72 -8.68 -24.96
C VAL A 214 -5.98 -10.19 -25.09
N THR A 215 -7.11 -10.68 -24.59
CA THR A 215 -7.43 -12.12 -24.55
C THR A 215 -7.48 -12.76 -25.95
N PRO A 216 -8.14 -12.15 -26.97
CA PRO A 216 -8.14 -12.71 -28.32
C PRO A 216 -6.75 -12.75 -28.94
N ILE A 217 -5.89 -11.77 -28.63
CA ILE A 217 -4.52 -11.69 -29.15
C ILE A 217 -3.66 -12.82 -28.55
N PHE A 218 -3.69 -13.00 -27.24
CA PHE A 218 -2.96 -14.09 -26.58
C PHE A 218 -3.49 -15.47 -26.97
N THR A 219 -4.79 -15.62 -27.19
CA THR A 219 -5.39 -16.90 -27.63
C THR A 219 -4.93 -17.29 -29.04
N LYS A 220 -4.81 -16.32 -29.97
CA LYS A 220 -4.24 -16.55 -31.31
C LYS A 220 -2.78 -17.01 -31.27
N MET A 221 -2.02 -16.64 -30.23
CA MET A 221 -0.66 -17.12 -30.04
C MET A 221 -0.60 -18.57 -29.51
N ALA A 222 -1.52 -18.93 -28.63
CA ALA A 222 -1.55 -20.25 -27.99
C ALA A 222 -2.04 -21.39 -28.91
N THR A 223 -2.69 -21.06 -30.04
CA THR A 223 -3.22 -22.04 -30.98
C THR A 223 -2.22 -22.33 -32.12
N PRO A 224 -1.74 -23.57 -32.29
CA PRO A 224 -0.89 -23.94 -33.42
C PRO A 224 -1.70 -23.78 -34.72
N ARG A 225 -1.21 -22.97 -35.66
CA ARG A 225 -1.83 -22.90 -36.99
C ARG A 225 -1.60 -24.25 -37.70
N HIS A 226 -2.67 -25.00 -37.95
CA HIS A 226 -2.62 -26.12 -38.88
C HIS A 226 -2.29 -25.58 -40.27
N VAL A 227 -1.04 -25.81 -40.71
CA VAL A 227 -0.63 -25.60 -42.09
C VAL A 227 -1.43 -26.61 -42.92
N LYS A 228 -2.43 -26.13 -43.68
CA LYS A 228 -3.05 -26.96 -44.72
C LYS A 228 -1.94 -27.34 -45.70
N SER A 229 -1.48 -28.58 -45.65
CA SER A 229 -0.60 -29.14 -46.66
C SER A 229 -1.41 -29.27 -47.96
N GLY A 230 -1.43 -28.19 -48.75
CA GLY A 230 -1.84 -28.25 -50.14
C GLY A 230 -0.79 -29.04 -50.92
N LYS A 231 -0.94 -30.35 -50.98
CA LYS A 231 -0.42 -31.14 -52.10
C LYS A 231 -1.58 -31.39 -53.04
N SER A 232 -1.80 -30.43 -53.94
CA SER A 232 -2.28 -30.76 -55.28
C SER A 232 -1.07 -31.27 -56.04
N VAL A 233 -1.03 -32.57 -56.31
CA VAL A 233 -0.29 -33.11 -57.45
C VAL A 233 -1.20 -34.11 -58.12
N ALA A 234 -1.33 -33.90 -59.43
CA ALA A 234 -2.17 -34.60 -60.40
C ALA A 234 -1.88 -36.10 -60.50
#